data_AF-A0A550H8I7-F1
#
_entry.id   AF-A0A550H8I7-F1
#
_cell.length_a   1.000
_cell.length_b   1.000
_cell.length_c   1.000
_cell.angle_alpha   90.00
_cell.angle_beta   90.00
_cell.angle_gamma   90.00
#
_symmetry.space_group_name_H-M   'P 1'
#
loop_
_entity.id
_entity.type
_entity.pdbx_description
1 polymer ?
#
loop_
_entity_poly.entity_id
_entity_poly.type
_entity_poly.pdbx_seq_one_letter_code
_entity_poly.pdbx_strand_id
1 'polypeptide(L)'
;MDSVNHEEGDNLEKILALNTIFDDLITDASDLVKDLFWGVKNYLFFGLVTFLFGVQEILYNIELMQDRLYIPLFIGGVMLFAGAVQILNYFRLRSKYSRLFEVQSKFKKS
;
A
#
# COMPACT_ATOMS: atom_id res chain seq x y z
N MET A 1 -37.46 -42.89 4.21
CA MET A 1 -37.33 -41.91 3.12
C MET A 1 -37.09 -40.49 3.66
N ASP A 2 -37.38 -40.22 4.93
CA ASP A 2 -37.20 -38.90 5.55
C ASP A 2 -35.76 -38.55 5.98
N SER A 3 -34.87 -39.53 6.14
CA SER A 3 -33.48 -39.29 6.55
C SER A 3 -32.60 -38.69 5.44
N VAL A 4 -32.92 -38.97 4.17
CA VAL A 4 -32.14 -38.48 3.01
C VAL A 4 -32.42 -36.99 2.74
N ASN A 5 -33.67 -36.55 2.90
CA ASN A 5 -34.05 -35.14 2.76
C ASN A 5 -33.44 -34.24 3.86
N HIS A 6 -33.20 -34.81 5.05
CA HIS A 6 -32.60 -34.07 6.17
C HIS A 6 -31.08 -33.86 5.99
N GLU A 7 -30.37 -34.84 5.41
CA GLU A 7 -28.94 -34.70 5.06
C GLU A 7 -28.73 -33.72 3.88
N GLU A 8 -29.61 -33.71 2.88
CA GLU A 8 -29.52 -32.75 1.77
C GLU A 8 -29.77 -31.30 2.24
N GLY A 9 -30.75 -31.07 3.13
CA GLY A 9 -31.01 -29.76 3.70
C GLY A 9 -29.86 -29.22 4.56
N ASP A 10 -29.30 -30.08 5.42
CA ASP A 10 -28.18 -29.73 6.32
C ASP A 10 -26.86 -29.48 5.55
N ASN A 11 -26.66 -30.20 4.44
CA ASN A 11 -25.54 -29.95 3.52
C ASN A 11 -25.72 -28.66 2.72
N LEU A 12 -26.94 -28.32 2.32
CA LEU A 12 -27.23 -27.08 1.60
C LEU A 12 -27.03 -25.85 2.49
N GLU A 13 -27.41 -25.96 3.77
CA GLU A 13 -27.18 -24.91 4.77
C GLU A 13 -25.69 -24.72 5.08
N LYS A 14 -24.91 -25.81 5.16
CA LYS A 14 -23.44 -25.74 5.28
C LYS A 14 -22.78 -25.12 4.05
N ILE A 15 -23.26 -25.42 2.85
CA ILE A 15 -22.76 -24.82 1.60
C ILE A 15 -23.05 -23.32 1.57
N LEU A 16 -24.24 -22.90 1.98
CA LEU A 16 -24.59 -21.47 2.08
C LEU A 16 -23.74 -20.74 3.12
N ALA A 17 -23.57 -21.32 4.31
CA ALA A 17 -22.71 -20.76 5.34
C ALA A 17 -21.25 -20.62 4.87
N LEU A 18 -20.74 -21.62 4.16
CA LEU A 18 -19.40 -21.57 3.58
C LEU A 18 -19.28 -20.50 2.49
N ASN A 19 -20.32 -20.34 1.66
CA ASN A 19 -20.35 -19.29 0.65
C ASN A 19 -20.34 -17.89 1.28
N THR A 20 -21.11 -17.68 2.35
CA THR A 20 -21.09 -16.42 3.11
C THR A 20 -19.71 -16.13 3.70
N ILE A 21 -19.05 -17.14 4.28
CA ILE A 21 -17.68 -16.99 4.80
C ILE A 21 -16.70 -16.64 3.68
N PHE A 22 -16.86 -17.22 2.48
CA PHE A 22 -16.03 -16.87 1.33
C PHE A 22 -16.26 -15.43 0.86
N ASP A 23 -17.51 -14.97 0.81
CA ASP A 23 -17.85 -13.59 0.44
C ASP A 23 -17.28 -12.58 1.46
N ASP A 24 -17.37 -12.88 2.75
CA ASP A 24 -16.78 -12.07 3.82
C ASP A 24 -15.26 -12.02 3.69
N LEU A 25 -14.61 -13.17 3.45
CA LEU A 25 -13.15 -13.25 3.25
C LEU A 25 -12.69 -12.44 2.01
N ILE A 26 -13.47 -12.47 0.92
CA ILE A 26 -13.20 -11.68 -0.28
C ILE A 26 -13.32 -10.18 0.02
N THR A 27 -14.31 -9.81 0.82
CA THR A 27 -14.56 -8.42 1.23
C THR A 27 -13.40 -7.89 2.09
N ASP A 28 -13.00 -8.65 3.11
CA ASP A 28 -11.85 -8.30 3.97
C ASP A 28 -10.55 -8.21 3.19
N ALA A 29 -10.30 -9.15 2.27
CA ALA A 29 -9.12 -9.13 1.42
C ALA A 29 -9.13 -7.91 0.48
N SER A 30 -10.30 -7.52 -0.02
CA SER A 30 -10.48 -6.33 -0.85
C SER A 30 -10.17 -5.04 -0.09
N ASP A 31 -10.63 -4.94 1.16
CA ASP A 31 -10.38 -3.75 1.99
C ASP A 31 -8.92 -3.66 2.43
N LEU A 32 -8.29 -4.79 2.77
CA LEU A 32 -6.85 -4.85 3.04
C LEU A 32 -6.02 -4.35 1.85
N VAL A 33 -6.42 -4.69 0.62
CA VAL A 33 -5.75 -4.22 -0.60
C VAL A 33 -5.94 -2.70 -0.81
N LYS A 34 -7.11 -2.14 -0.48
CA LYS A 34 -7.33 -0.69 -0.52
C LYS A 34 -6.50 0.05 0.52
N ASP A 35 -6.41 -0.48 1.74
CA ASP A 35 -5.59 0.10 2.81
C ASP A 35 -4.11 0.06 2.45
N LEU A 36 -3.67 -1.05 1.87
CA LEU A 36 -2.32 -1.18 1.36
C LEU A 36 -2.04 -0.19 0.22
N PHE A 37 -3.01 0.05 -0.67
CA PHE A 37 -2.90 1.08 -1.71
C PHE A 37 -2.75 2.48 -1.11
N TRP A 38 -3.54 2.80 -0.10
CA TRP A 38 -3.45 4.06 0.64
C TRP A 38 -2.11 4.22 1.34
N GLY A 39 -1.63 3.16 2.00
CA GLY A 39 -0.31 3.13 2.64
C GLY A 39 0.81 3.36 1.62
N VAL A 40 0.76 2.66 0.49
CA VAL A 40 1.73 2.82 -0.61
C VAL A 40 1.68 4.26 -1.15
N LYS A 41 0.50 4.83 -1.40
CA LYS A 41 0.36 6.23 -1.84
C LYS A 41 0.93 7.23 -0.82
N ASN A 42 0.78 6.96 0.48
CA ASN A 42 1.37 7.79 1.53
C ASN A 42 2.91 7.74 1.50
N TYR A 43 3.54 6.60 1.23
CA TYR A 43 4.99 6.53 1.04
C TYR A 43 5.49 7.43 -0.09
N LEU A 44 4.75 7.50 -1.21
CA LEU A 44 5.07 8.42 -2.29
C LEU A 44 4.95 9.88 -1.85
N PHE A 45 3.85 10.20 -1.17
CA PHE A 45 3.59 11.57 -0.68
C PHE A 45 4.67 12.04 0.30
N PHE A 46 4.97 11.22 1.32
CA PHE A 46 6.03 11.53 2.29
C PHE A 46 7.42 11.56 1.65
N GLY A 47 7.68 10.67 0.69
CA GLY A 47 8.94 10.67 -0.07
C GLY A 47 9.14 11.96 -0.85
N LEU A 48 8.09 12.44 -1.52
CA LEU A 48 8.12 13.68 -2.29
C LEU A 48 8.26 14.91 -1.38
N VAL A 49 7.55 14.95 -0.26
CA VAL A 49 7.67 16.02 0.74
C VAL A 49 9.11 16.05 1.29
N THR A 50 9.64 14.91 1.73
CA THR A 50 11.00 14.81 2.29
C THR A 50 12.06 15.25 1.28
N PHE A 51 11.88 14.88 0.01
CA PHE A 51 12.78 15.31 -1.06
C PHE A 51 12.74 16.84 -1.25
N LEU A 52 11.54 17.45 -1.30
CA LEU A 52 11.39 18.90 -1.45
C LEU A 52 11.99 19.67 -0.27
N PHE A 53 11.81 19.19 0.95
CA PHE A 53 12.46 19.76 2.14
C PHE A 53 13.99 19.66 2.04
N GLY A 54 14.53 18.54 1.54
CA GLY A 54 15.97 18.41 1.29
C GLY A 54 16.50 19.42 0.27
N VAL A 55 15.75 19.69 -0.81
CA VAL A 55 16.11 20.73 -1.80
C VAL A 55 16.05 22.11 -1.16
N GLN A 56 14.99 22.42 -0.42
CA GLN A 56 14.81 23.71 0.24
C GLN A 56 15.94 23.98 1.24
N GLU A 57 16.32 22.99 2.04
CA GLU A 57 17.38 23.10 3.04
C GLU A 57 18.71 23.47 2.39
N ILE A 58 19.03 22.86 1.24
CA ILE A 58 20.26 23.17 0.50
C ILE A 58 20.19 24.58 -0.08
N LEU A 59 19.10 24.95 -0.76
CA LEU A 59 18.97 26.26 -1.40
C LEU A 59 18.97 27.42 -0.39
N TYR A 60 18.27 27.26 0.73
CA TYR A 60 18.19 28.27 1.77
C TYR A 60 19.55 28.52 2.43
N ASN A 61 20.30 27.45 2.72
CA ASN A 61 21.59 27.58 3.38
C ASN A 61 22.74 27.95 2.43
N ILE A 62 22.55 27.86 1.11
CA ILE A 62 23.57 28.22 0.12
C ILE A 62 23.90 29.71 0.14
N GLU A 63 22.90 30.56 0.42
CA GLU A 63 23.06 32.01 0.51
C GLU A 63 23.42 32.48 1.93
N LEU A 64 23.03 31.73 2.96
CA LEU A 64 23.11 32.15 4.36
C LEU A 64 24.40 31.74 5.10
N MET A 65 25.09 30.67 4.69
CA MET A 65 26.23 30.14 5.45
C MET A 65 27.42 29.73 4.58
N GLN A 66 28.15 30.70 4.02
CA GLN A 66 29.41 30.45 3.31
C GLN A 66 30.45 29.69 4.15
N ASP A 67 30.47 29.84 5.49
CA ASP A 67 31.51 29.27 6.36
C ASP A 67 31.16 27.89 6.99
N ARG A 68 29.89 27.44 6.94
CA ARG A 68 29.46 26.15 7.53
C ARG A 68 28.51 25.34 6.63
N LEU A 69 28.69 25.47 5.33
CA LEU A 69 27.83 24.85 4.31
C LEU A 69 27.84 23.31 4.34
N TYR A 70 28.79 22.68 5.01
CA TYR A 70 28.90 21.21 5.09
C TYR A 70 27.76 20.54 5.89
N ILE A 71 27.26 21.16 6.95
CA ILE A 71 26.19 20.57 7.79
C ILE A 71 24.85 20.59 7.05
N PRO A 72 24.38 21.74 6.51
CA PRO A 72 23.11 21.78 5.79
C PRO A 72 23.13 20.95 4.52
N LEU A 73 24.28 20.91 3.83
CA LEU A 73 24.44 20.08 2.63
C LEU A 73 24.35 18.57 2.96
N PHE A 74 24.92 18.14 4.09
CA PHE A 74 24.77 16.77 4.57
C PHE A 74 23.32 16.45 4.93
N ILE A 75 22.66 17.31 5.71
CA ILE A 75 21.26 17.11 6.12
C ILE A 75 20.33 17.06 4.91
N GLY A 76 20.44 18.05 4.02
CA GLY A 76 19.67 18.08 2.77
C GLY A 76 19.97 16.88 1.88
N GLY A 77 21.23 16.46 1.78
CA GLY A 77 21.62 15.26 1.05
C GLY A 77 20.98 13.97 1.61
N VAL A 78 20.96 13.80 2.93
CA VAL A 78 20.30 12.66 3.58
C VAL A 78 18.78 12.71 3.33
N MET A 79 18.16 13.89 3.40
CA MET A 79 16.73 14.06 3.10
C MET A 79 16.39 13.72 1.64
N LEU A 80 17.21 14.17 0.68
CA LEU A 80 17.04 13.81 -0.74
C LEU A 80 17.16 12.31 -0.95
N PHE A 81 18.17 11.67 -0.33
CA PHE A 81 18.35 10.22 -0.41
C PHE A 81 17.17 9.46 0.22
N ALA A 82 16.74 9.86 1.41
CA ALA A 82 15.61 9.25 2.10
C ALA A 82 14.30 9.39 1.30
N GLY A 83 14.03 10.58 0.75
CA GLY A 83 12.90 10.84 -0.12
C GLY A 83 12.94 9.98 -1.38
N ALA A 84 14.09 9.89 -2.04
CA ALA A 84 14.28 9.04 -3.21
C ALA A 84 14.05 7.54 -2.90
N VAL A 85 14.57 7.05 -1.76
CA VAL A 85 14.35 5.65 -1.33
C VAL A 85 12.86 5.39 -1.04
N GLN A 86 12.15 6.33 -0.43
CA GLN A 86 10.70 6.21 -0.20
C GLN A 86 9.91 6.15 -1.51
N ILE A 87 10.29 6.97 -2.51
CA ILE A 87 9.69 6.95 -3.85
C ILE A 87 10.01 5.64 -4.59
N LEU A 88 11.24 5.13 -4.51
CA LEU A 88 11.62 3.85 -5.10
C LEU A 88 10.87 2.67 -4.45
N ASN A 89 10.72 2.71 -3.12
CA ASN A 89 9.91 1.73 -2.40
C ASN A 89 8.45 1.79 -2.84
N TYR A 90 7.87 2.97 -3.08
CA TYR A 90 6.53 3.07 -3.68
C TYR A 90 6.42 2.28 -4.99
N PHE A 91 7.34 2.46 -5.94
CA PHE A 91 7.31 1.72 -7.20
C PHE A 91 7.47 0.22 -7.00
N ARG A 92 8.34 -0.19 -6.07
CA ARG A 92 8.57 -1.60 -5.73
C ARG A 92 7.34 -2.24 -5.10
N LEU A 93 6.70 -1.57 -4.14
CA LEU A 93 5.46 -2.05 -3.52
C LEU A 93 4.34 -2.09 -4.55
N ARG A 94 4.16 -1.02 -5.35
CA ARG A 94 3.15 -0.98 -6.42
C ARG A 94 3.31 -2.14 -7.40
N SER A 95 4.53 -2.46 -7.81
CA SER A 95 4.82 -3.60 -8.70
C SER A 95 4.58 -4.94 -8.00
N LYS A 96 5.03 -5.11 -6.76
CA LYS A 96 4.85 -6.37 -6.00
C LYS A 96 3.37 -6.68 -5.74
N TYR A 97 2.58 -5.65 -5.46
CA TYR A 97 1.15 -5.79 -5.19
C TYR A 97 0.27 -5.75 -6.44
N SER A 98 0.81 -5.41 -7.63
CA SER A 98 0.04 -5.40 -8.89
C SER A 98 -0.62 -6.74 -9.20
N ARG A 99 0.01 -7.86 -8.81
CA ARG A 99 -0.56 -9.20 -8.94
C ARG A 99 -1.80 -9.42 -8.07
N LEU A 100 -1.80 -8.90 -6.83
CA LEU A 100 -2.96 -8.96 -5.95
C LEU A 100 -4.12 -8.11 -6.51
N PHE A 101 -3.81 -6.96 -7.12
CA PHE A 101 -4.80 -6.14 -7.82
C PHE A 101 -5.39 -6.83 -9.06
N GLU A 102 -4.57 -7.55 -9.83
CA GLU A 102 -5.05 -8.28 -11.01
C GLU A 102 -6.02 -9.40 -10.61
N VAL A 103 -5.70 -10.13 -9.54
CA VAL A 103 -6.58 -11.16 -8.98
C VAL A 103 -7.89 -10.58 -8.45
N GLN A 104 -7.84 -9.48 -7.68
CA GLN A 104 -9.04 -8.78 -7.20
C GLN A 104 -9.95 -8.33 -8.36
N SER A 105 -9.36 -7.81 -9.45
CA SER A 105 -10.11 -7.32 -10.60
C SER A 105 -10.84 -8.43 -11.38
N LYS A 106 -10.32 -9.67 -11.33
CA LYS A 106 -10.96 -10.85 -11.92
C LYS A 106 -12.11 -11.36 -11.06
N PHE A 107 -11.97 -11.33 -9.74
CA PHE A 107 -13.05 -11.73 -8.82
C PHE A 107 -14.23 -10.75 -8.83
N LYS A 108 -14.00 -9.44 -8.98
CA LYS A 108 -15.08 -8.44 -9.05
C LYS A 108 -15.89 -8.46 -10.36
N LYS A 109 -15.47 -9.26 -11.35
CA LYS A 109 -16.08 -9.35 -12.68
C LYS A 109 -16.87 -10.64 -12.91
N SER A 110 -16.83 -11.58 -11.97
CA SER A 110 -17.67 -12.78 -11.97
C SER A 110 -18.85 -12.59 -11.03
#